data_AF-A0A9Q1CFQ3-F1
#
_entry.id   AF-A0A9Q1CFQ3-F1
#
_cell.length_a   1.000
_cell.length_b   1.000
_cell.length_c   1.000
_cell.angle_alpha   90.00
_cell.angle_beta   90.00
_cell.angle_gamma   90.00
#
_symmetry.space_group_name_H-M   'P 1'
#
loop_
_entity.id
_entity.type
_entity.pdbx_description
1 polymer ?
#
loop_
_entity_poly.entity_id
_entity_poly.type
_entity_poly.pdbx_seq_one_letter_code
_entity_poly.pdbx_strand_id
1 'polypeptide(L)'
;MRNPRIDNSVSFQSKVYVTSIGYVLVVSTLVARTWKTYNLKVIKATKIIKDWQVYLFIAISLLTDSLCLLAIHRFFPYHITEITLETKEISSSESLIHHRRFVKICAPEDVMKSSVLLLCDKIFLLLAGSYISYEIRTVKVGLLNDSKAFAWSIYNLLICSICGCLLSFLLRDDSKNLFIFTSSLFLVYCCVTIVMISVPKVIKTMPVRKVVLYDNTVLLLRIVPSKFVNHPTHDSSDFPLKIGTTKSTNFSSENIERP
;
A
#
# COMPACT_ATOMS: atom_id res chain seq x y z
N MET A 1 -7.96 21.57 38.42
CA MET A 1 -7.35 22.40 37.36
C MET A 1 -6.26 21.58 36.68
N ARG A 2 -6.42 21.27 35.38
CA ARG A 2 -5.49 20.41 34.62
C ARG A 2 -4.31 21.27 34.15
N ASN A 3 -3.07 20.79 34.33
CA ASN A 3 -1.87 21.58 34.03
C ASN A 3 -1.66 21.65 32.49
N PRO A 4 -1.79 22.82 31.85
CA PRO A 4 -1.71 22.96 30.40
C PRO A 4 -0.34 22.59 29.82
N ARG A 5 0.74 22.56 30.64
CA ARG A 5 2.06 22.05 30.19
C ARG A 5 2.05 20.54 29.95
N ILE A 6 1.35 19.79 30.79
CA ILE A 6 1.30 18.32 30.72
C ILE A 6 0.43 17.90 29.53
N ASP A 7 -0.72 18.56 29.35
CA ASP A 7 -1.66 18.24 28.26
C ASP A 7 -1.06 18.46 26.87
N ASN A 8 -0.28 19.53 26.69
CA ASN A 8 0.35 19.83 25.40
C ASN A 8 1.47 18.83 25.04
N SER A 9 2.22 18.36 26.04
CA SER A 9 3.26 17.34 25.84
C SER A 9 2.65 16.00 25.42
N VAL A 10 1.62 15.52 26.13
CA VAL A 10 0.95 14.25 25.83
C VAL A 10 0.29 14.26 24.44
N SER A 11 -0.30 15.39 24.05
CA SER A 11 -0.87 15.57 22.71
C SER A 11 0.18 15.48 21.59
N PHE A 12 1.37 16.03 21.79
CA PHE A 12 2.47 15.91 20.83
C PHE A 12 3.01 14.49 20.73
N GLN A 13 3.24 13.83 21.87
CA GLN A 13 3.71 12.44 21.91
C GLN A 13 2.75 11.51 21.18
N SER A 14 1.45 11.60 21.45
CA SER A 14 0.46 10.72 20.81
C SER A 14 0.49 10.81 19.27
N LYS A 15 0.68 12.02 18.70
CA LYS A 15 0.80 12.19 17.25
C LYS A 15 2.01 11.47 16.66
N VAL A 16 3.17 11.57 17.31
CA VAL A 16 4.40 10.89 16.87
C VAL A 16 4.24 9.38 16.91
N TYR A 17 3.69 8.85 18.01
CA TYR A 17 3.49 7.42 18.20
C TYR A 17 2.48 6.84 17.19
N VAL A 18 1.32 7.49 17.04
CA VAL A 18 0.28 7.06 16.09
C VAL A 18 0.81 7.08 14.66
N THR A 19 1.57 8.11 14.30
CA THR A 19 2.16 8.23 12.95
C THR A 19 3.21 7.13 12.71
N SER A 20 4.09 6.86 13.68
CA SER A 20 5.12 5.82 13.56
C SER A 20 4.51 4.43 13.43
N ILE A 21 3.60 4.07 14.35
CA ILE A 21 2.94 2.76 14.36
C ILE A 21 2.12 2.57 13.08
N GLY A 22 1.38 3.60 12.64
CA GLY A 22 0.60 3.55 11.41
C GLY A 22 1.49 3.33 10.18
N TYR A 23 2.63 4.02 10.10
CA TYR A 23 3.59 3.84 9.03
C TYR A 23 4.16 2.41 9.00
N VAL A 24 4.64 1.91 10.14
CA VAL A 24 5.22 0.57 10.24
C VAL A 24 4.19 -0.49 9.90
N LEU A 25 2.94 -0.33 10.34
CA LEU A 25 1.85 -1.25 9.99
C LEU A 25 1.63 -1.34 8.49
N VAL A 26 1.60 -0.19 7.79
CA VAL A 26 1.45 -0.16 6.32
C VAL A 26 2.63 -0.82 5.62
N VAL A 27 3.86 -0.39 5.94
CA VAL A 27 5.07 -0.91 5.29
C VAL A 27 5.24 -2.40 5.58
N SER A 28 5.14 -2.84 6.83
CA SER A 28 5.26 -4.26 7.21
C SER A 28 4.20 -5.13 6.54
N THR A 29 2.97 -4.66 6.38
CA THR A 29 1.92 -5.39 5.66
C THR A 29 2.28 -5.60 4.20
N LEU A 30 2.80 -4.56 3.52
CA LEU A 30 3.22 -4.66 2.13
C LEU A 30 4.43 -5.58 1.98
N VAL A 31 5.43 -5.44 2.85
CA VAL A 31 6.63 -6.28 2.85
C VAL A 31 6.28 -7.73 3.16
N ALA A 32 5.44 -8.02 4.15
CA ALA A 32 5.07 -9.39 4.50
C ALA A 32 4.31 -10.11 3.36
N ARG A 33 3.40 -9.42 2.67
CA ARG A 33 2.72 -9.95 1.48
C ARG A 33 3.70 -10.19 0.32
N THR A 34 4.63 -9.27 0.15
CA THR A 34 5.65 -9.35 -0.89
C THR A 34 6.63 -10.49 -0.60
N TRP A 35 7.07 -10.65 0.64
CA TRP A 35 7.91 -11.74 1.13
C TRP A 35 7.25 -13.11 0.96
N LYS A 36 5.97 -13.26 1.30
CA LYS A 36 5.22 -14.49 1.03
C LYS A 36 5.26 -14.84 -0.46
N THR A 37 5.02 -13.85 -1.32
CA THR A 37 5.07 -14.02 -2.78
C THR A 37 6.48 -14.38 -3.26
N TYR A 38 7.50 -13.71 -2.73
CA TYR A 38 8.91 -13.95 -3.05
C TYR A 38 9.31 -15.41 -2.76
N ASN A 39 8.98 -15.93 -1.58
CA ASN A 39 9.28 -17.32 -1.25
C ASN A 39 8.58 -18.33 -2.17
N LEU A 40 7.34 -18.04 -2.55
CA LEU A 40 6.56 -18.90 -3.46
C LEU A 40 7.09 -18.85 -4.91
N LYS A 41 7.45 -17.67 -5.40
CA LYS A 41 7.76 -17.46 -6.83
C LYS A 41 9.25 -17.51 -7.16
N VAL A 42 10.10 -16.98 -6.29
CA VAL A 42 11.54 -16.85 -6.53
C VAL A 42 12.27 -18.05 -5.93
N ILE A 43 12.08 -18.30 -4.63
CA ILE A 43 12.72 -19.44 -3.94
C ILE A 43 12.05 -20.77 -4.30
N LYS A 44 10.81 -20.75 -4.81
CA LYS A 44 10.00 -21.95 -5.10
C LYS A 44 9.86 -22.86 -3.88
N ALA A 45 9.66 -22.27 -2.70
CA ALA A 45 9.50 -23.00 -1.46
C ALA A 45 8.35 -24.02 -1.60
N THR A 46 8.64 -25.31 -1.42
CA THR A 46 7.68 -26.42 -1.55
C THR A 46 6.69 -26.47 -0.39
N LYS A 47 7.07 -25.88 0.75
CA LYS A 47 6.22 -25.77 1.93
C LYS A 47 5.19 -24.65 1.75
N ILE A 48 3.90 -25.00 1.86
CA ILE A 48 2.81 -24.02 1.84
C ILE A 48 2.99 -23.03 3.01
N ILE A 49 3.26 -21.77 2.67
CA ILE A 49 3.40 -20.68 3.63
C ILE A 49 2.00 -20.35 4.16
N LYS A 50 1.79 -20.58 5.47
CA LYS A 50 0.53 -20.31 6.15
C LYS A 50 0.35 -18.81 6.37
N ASP A 51 -0.89 -18.34 6.36
CA ASP A 51 -1.19 -16.91 6.57
C ASP A 51 -0.77 -16.40 7.94
N TRP A 52 -0.70 -17.26 8.95
CA TRP A 52 -0.16 -16.95 10.28
C TRP A 52 1.25 -16.34 10.23
N GLN A 53 2.11 -16.78 9.30
CA GLN A 53 3.48 -16.27 9.19
C GLN A 53 3.54 -14.81 8.76
N VAL A 54 2.54 -14.36 7.99
CA VAL A 54 2.40 -12.95 7.57
C VAL A 54 2.03 -12.08 8.76
N TYR A 55 1.07 -12.52 9.58
CA TYR A 55 0.68 -11.82 10.81
C TYR A 55 1.83 -11.76 11.82
N LEU A 56 2.58 -12.85 11.97
CA LEU A 56 3.75 -12.90 12.84
C LEU A 56 4.85 -11.93 12.38
N PHE A 57 5.10 -11.80 11.07
CA PHE A 57 6.04 -10.81 10.55
C PHE A 57 5.63 -9.38 10.93
N ILE A 58 4.35 -9.03 10.74
CA ILE A 58 3.80 -7.70 11.09
C ILE A 58 3.94 -7.46 12.59
N ALA A 59 3.59 -8.44 13.43
CA ALA A 59 3.69 -8.33 14.88
C ALA A 59 5.14 -8.10 15.34
N ILE A 60 6.11 -8.80 14.75
CA ILE A 60 7.54 -8.60 15.06
C ILE A 60 7.98 -7.20 14.62
N SER A 61 7.62 -6.75 13.42
CA SER A 61 7.97 -5.38 12.96
C SER A 61 7.40 -4.30 13.88
N LEU A 62 6.15 -4.45 14.33
CA LEU A 62 5.52 -3.52 15.27
C LEU A 62 6.15 -3.56 16.67
N LEU A 63 6.54 -4.75 17.14
CA LEU A 63 7.23 -4.90 18.42
C LEU A 63 8.59 -4.20 18.37
N THR A 64 9.37 -4.39 17.30
CA THR A 64 10.65 -3.71 17.10
C THR A 64 10.49 -2.19 17.07
N ASP A 65 9.50 -1.66 16.34
CA ASP A 65 9.21 -0.22 16.34
C ASP A 65 8.84 0.29 17.73
N SER A 66 7.95 -0.42 18.43
CA SER A 66 7.52 -0.05 19.78
C SER A 66 8.71 -0.02 20.75
N LEU A 67 9.62 -0.99 20.68
CA LEU A 67 10.85 -1.00 21.48
C LEU A 67 11.78 0.17 21.12
N CYS A 68 11.89 0.51 19.83
CA CYS A 68 12.67 1.66 19.37
C CYS A 68 12.08 2.98 19.92
N LEU A 69 10.77 3.18 19.84
CA LEU A 69 10.07 4.33 20.40
C LEU A 69 10.26 4.44 21.93
N LEU A 70 10.16 3.31 22.64
CA LEU A 70 10.40 3.26 24.07
C LEU A 70 11.85 3.61 24.42
N ALA A 71 12.82 3.12 23.64
CA ALA A 71 14.23 3.46 23.81
C ALA A 71 14.46 4.97 23.59
N ILE A 72 13.92 5.53 22.49
CA ILE A 72 14.00 6.98 22.21
C ILE A 72 13.40 7.78 23.37
N HIS A 73 12.22 7.40 23.84
CA HIS A 73 11.56 8.08 24.97
C HIS A 73 12.38 8.02 26.25
N ARG A 74 13.07 6.90 26.50
CA ARG A 74 13.88 6.69 27.71
C ARG A 74 15.19 7.46 27.67
N PHE A 75 15.89 7.48 26.52
CA PHE A 75 17.20 8.10 26.38
C PHE A 75 17.15 9.59 26.03
N PHE A 76 16.09 10.05 25.35
CA PHE A 76 15.90 11.44 24.93
C PHE A 76 14.58 11.98 25.48
N PRO A 77 14.51 12.35 26.78
CA PRO A 77 13.31 12.94 27.35
C PRO A 77 12.96 14.24 26.60
N TYR A 78 11.67 14.41 26.30
CA TYR A 78 11.19 15.60 25.60
C TYR A 78 11.07 16.76 26.56
N HIS A 79 11.75 17.87 26.27
CA HIS A 79 11.64 19.11 27.02
C HIS A 79 10.70 20.09 26.28
N ILE A 80 9.97 20.90 27.05
CA ILE A 80 9.13 21.97 26.47
C ILE A 80 10.01 23.21 26.36
N THR A 81 10.37 23.59 25.14
CA THR A 81 11.06 24.85 24.84
C THR A 81 10.05 25.92 24.43
N GLU A 82 10.14 27.10 25.03
CA GLU A 82 9.30 28.25 24.69
C GLU A 82 10.09 29.13 23.71
N ILE A 83 9.65 29.18 22.45
CA ILE A 83 10.22 30.08 21.43
C ILE A 83 9.36 31.34 21.40
N THR A 84 9.99 32.49 21.63
CA THR A 84 9.32 33.79 21.50
C THR A 84 9.32 34.17 20.03
N LEU A 85 8.15 34.30 19.41
CA LEU A 85 8.04 34.87 18.05
C LEU A 85 8.19 36.38 18.16
N GLU A 86 8.98 36.98 17.28
CA GLU A 86 9.24 38.43 17.30
C GLU A 86 7.95 39.25 17.34
N THR A 87 7.96 40.25 18.23
CA THR A 87 6.86 41.17 18.48
C THR A 87 6.71 42.08 17.27
N LYS A 88 5.58 41.98 16.55
CA LYS A 88 5.18 43.06 15.64
C LYS A 88 4.64 44.20 16.52
N GLU A 89 5.42 45.28 16.65
CA GLU A 89 4.93 46.51 17.28
C GLU A 89 3.77 47.06 16.46
N ILE A 90 2.55 46.98 16.99
CA ILE A 90 1.41 47.73 16.46
C ILE A 90 1.31 48.95 17.35
N SER A 91 1.85 50.08 16.88
CA SER A 91 1.65 51.39 17.50
C SER A 91 0.19 51.82 17.27
N SER A 92 -0.73 51.35 18.11
CA SER A 92 -2.04 52.00 18.25
C SER A 92 -2.03 52.82 19.54
N SER A 93 -2.11 54.14 19.36
CA SER A 93 -2.30 55.14 20.40
C SER A 93 -3.33 54.70 21.46
N GLU A 94 -2.96 54.88 22.74
CA GLU A 94 -3.74 54.77 23.99
C GLU A 94 -3.75 53.49 24.83
N SER A 95 -3.12 52.39 24.43
CA SER A 95 -2.64 51.40 25.43
C SER A 95 -1.62 50.45 24.81
N LEU A 96 -0.38 50.47 25.33
CA LEU A 96 0.68 49.56 24.91
C LEU A 96 0.44 48.16 25.49
N ILE A 97 -0.51 47.42 24.91
CA ILE A 97 -0.66 45.99 25.16
C ILE A 97 0.37 45.27 24.26
N HIS A 98 1.53 44.95 24.83
CA HIS A 98 2.51 44.10 24.15
C HIS A 98 1.99 42.67 24.04
N HIS A 99 1.33 42.33 22.93
CA HIS A 99 1.01 40.93 22.60
C HIS A 99 2.28 40.17 22.21
N ARG A 100 2.97 39.60 23.21
CA ARG A 100 4.07 38.65 22.99
C ARG A 100 3.48 37.31 22.54
N ARG A 101 3.64 36.95 21.26
CA ARG A 101 3.31 35.59 20.78
C ARG A 101 4.46 34.66 21.13
N PHE A 102 4.19 33.61 21.91
CA PHE A 102 5.12 32.53 22.18
C PHE A 102 4.57 31.22 21.59
N VAL A 103 5.45 30.42 20.99
CA VAL A 103 5.15 29.05 20.56
C VAL A 103 5.85 28.10 21.51
N LYS A 104 5.08 27.19 22.12
CA LYS A 104 5.63 26.12 22.95
C LYS A 104 5.92 24.93 22.03
N ILE A 105 7.21 24.66 21.80
CA ILE A 105 7.65 23.49 21.05
C ILE A 105 8.05 22.42 22.05
N CYS A 106 7.53 21.20 21.88
CA CYS A 106 8.01 20.06 22.63
C CYS A 106 9.09 19.38 21.78
N ALA A 107 10.34 19.50 22.19
CA ALA A 107 11.49 19.04 21.44
C ALA A 107 12.39 18.16 22.35
N PRO A 108 12.91 17.03 21.84
CA PRO A 108 14.00 16.32 22.52
C PRO A 108 15.20 17.26 22.69
N GLU A 109 16.00 17.04 23.73
CA GLU A 109 17.26 17.77 23.96
C GLU A 109 18.17 17.76 22.73
N ASP A 110 18.26 16.59 22.06
CA ASP A 110 18.89 16.41 20.76
C ASP A 110 17.86 16.00 19.69
N VAL A 111 17.11 16.98 19.15
CA VAL A 111 16.08 16.75 18.11
C VAL A 111 16.63 15.98 16.91
N MET A 112 17.85 16.29 16.47
CA MET A 112 18.48 15.65 15.31
C MET A 112 18.79 14.18 15.58
N LYS A 113 19.39 13.85 16.73
CA LYS A 113 19.77 12.46 17.06
C LYS A 113 18.53 11.58 17.23
N SER A 114 17.52 12.08 17.95
CA SER A 114 16.24 11.39 18.13
C SER A 114 15.53 11.13 16.79
N SER A 115 15.50 12.12 15.90
CA SER A 115 14.88 11.99 14.57
C SER A 115 15.63 11.03 13.66
N VAL A 116 16.97 11.03 13.68
CA VAL A 116 17.79 10.11 12.90
C VAL A 116 17.56 8.66 13.35
N LEU A 117 17.52 8.41 14.66
CA LEU A 117 17.27 7.07 15.19
C LEU A 117 15.88 6.56 14.80
N LEU A 118 14.85 7.40 14.90
CA LEU A 118 13.49 7.08 14.50
C LEU A 118 13.38 6.77 13.00
N LEU A 119 14.08 7.54 12.16
CA LEU A 119 14.06 7.36 10.71
C LEU A 119 14.87 6.13 10.26
N CYS A 120 15.94 5.78 10.97
CA CYS A 120 16.82 4.66 10.63
C CYS A 120 16.07 3.33 10.62
N ASP A 121 15.26 3.05 11.65
CA ASP A 121 14.43 1.83 11.72
C ASP A 121 13.45 1.74 10.53
N LYS A 122 12.85 2.87 10.16
CA LYS A 122 11.87 2.97 9.06
C LYS A 122 12.53 2.72 7.70
N ILE A 123 13.70 3.33 7.48
CA ILE A 123 14.50 3.15 6.26
C ILE A 123 14.95 1.70 6.13
N PHE A 124 15.41 1.08 7.22
CA PHE A 124 15.84 -0.31 7.20
C PHE A 124 14.71 -1.25 6.74
N LEU A 125 13.50 -1.08 7.28
CA LEU A 125 12.32 -1.85 6.88
C LEU A 125 11.96 -1.62 5.40
N LEU A 126 12.00 -0.37 4.93
CA LEU A 126 11.75 -0.03 3.52
C LEU A 126 12.79 -0.60 2.56
N LEU A 127 14.08 -0.57 2.92
CA LEU A 127 15.16 -1.10 2.10
C LEU A 127 15.04 -2.62 1.95
N ALA A 128 14.79 -3.34 3.06
CA ALA A 128 14.51 -4.77 3.01
C ALA A 128 13.33 -5.09 2.10
N GLY A 129 12.24 -4.32 2.21
CA GLY A 129 11.08 -4.44 1.32
C GLY A 129 11.39 -4.18 -0.15
N SER A 130 12.21 -3.16 -0.42
CA SER A 130 12.60 -2.76 -1.77
C SER A 130 13.48 -3.81 -2.44
N TYR A 131 14.39 -4.42 -1.68
CA TYR A 131 15.22 -5.53 -2.15
C TYR A 131 14.37 -6.75 -2.56
N ILE A 132 13.45 -7.18 -1.69
CA ILE A 132 12.53 -8.28 -2.01
C ILE A 132 11.68 -7.95 -3.24
N SER A 133 11.23 -6.70 -3.35
CA SER A 133 10.43 -6.22 -4.49
C SER A 133 11.21 -6.24 -5.81
N TYR A 134 12.51 -5.96 -5.76
CA TYR A 134 13.40 -5.99 -6.91
C TYR A 134 13.48 -7.43 -7.47
N GLU A 135 13.74 -8.40 -6.61
CA GLU A 135 13.83 -9.82 -6.99
C GLU A 135 12.52 -10.38 -7.57
N ILE A 136 11.36 -9.90 -7.12
CA ILE A 136 10.07 -10.36 -7.69
C ILE A 136 9.88 -9.88 -9.13
N ARG A 137 10.48 -8.75 -9.51
CA ARG A 137 10.30 -8.16 -10.85
C ARG A 137 11.20 -8.80 -11.90
N THR A 138 12.39 -9.22 -11.51
CA THR A 138 13.36 -9.86 -12.41
C THR A 138 12.83 -11.19 -12.94
N VAL A 139 11.98 -11.89 -12.17
CA VAL A 139 11.35 -13.14 -12.60
C VAL A 139 10.11 -12.86 -13.47
N LYS A 140 10.24 -13.08 -14.79
CA LYS A 140 9.15 -12.99 -15.78
C LYS A 140 8.20 -14.18 -15.68
N VAL A 141 7.32 -14.22 -14.66
CA VAL A 141 6.23 -15.23 -14.61
C VAL A 141 4.92 -14.63 -15.14
N GLY A 142 4.43 -15.19 -16.25
CA GLY A 142 3.34 -14.64 -17.07
C GLY A 142 1.91 -14.73 -16.51
N LEU A 143 1.68 -15.14 -15.25
CA LEU A 143 0.31 -15.46 -14.80
C LEU A 143 -0.28 -14.65 -13.63
N LEU A 144 0.46 -13.78 -12.92
CA LEU A 144 -0.14 -13.02 -11.79
C LEU A 144 0.47 -11.61 -11.63
N ASN A 145 -0.09 -10.65 -12.37
CA ASN A 145 0.17 -9.20 -12.21
C ASN A 145 -0.16 -8.68 -10.78
N ASP A 146 -0.97 -9.41 -10.01
CA ASP A 146 -1.47 -8.95 -8.70
C ASP A 146 -0.36 -8.72 -7.67
N SER A 147 0.68 -9.55 -7.67
CA SER A 147 1.77 -9.39 -6.72
C SER A 147 2.69 -8.23 -7.09
N LYS A 148 2.71 -7.82 -8.37
CA LYS A 148 3.53 -6.69 -8.82
C LYS A 148 3.00 -5.37 -8.26
N ALA A 149 1.68 -5.23 -8.10
CA ALA A 149 1.07 -4.03 -7.52
C ALA A 149 1.58 -3.73 -6.10
N PHE A 150 1.71 -4.77 -5.26
CA PHE A 150 2.30 -4.63 -3.93
C PHE A 150 3.76 -4.23 -3.98
N ALA A 151 4.55 -4.82 -4.89
CA ALA A 151 5.95 -4.44 -5.11
C ALA A 151 6.08 -2.97 -5.56
N TRP A 152 5.27 -2.50 -6.52
CA TRP A 152 5.23 -1.09 -6.94
C TRP A 152 4.86 -0.13 -5.81
N SER A 153 3.93 -0.54 -4.94
CA SER A 153 3.51 0.26 -3.79
C SER A 153 4.65 0.50 -2.78
N ILE A 154 5.58 -0.45 -2.62
CA ILE A 154 6.75 -0.28 -1.76
C ILE A 154 7.67 0.83 -2.28
N TYR A 155 7.91 0.89 -3.60
CA TYR A 155 8.69 2.00 -4.18
C TYR A 155 7.98 3.34 -4.07
N ASN A 156 6.65 3.36 -4.19
CA ASN A 156 5.86 4.57 -3.99
C ASN A 156 6.07 5.14 -2.56
N LEU A 157 6.07 4.28 -1.54
CA LEU A 157 6.36 4.66 -0.16
C LEU A 157 7.81 5.09 0.05
N LEU A 158 8.77 4.46 -0.63
CA LEU A 158 10.17 4.86 -0.59
C LEU A 158 10.34 6.30 -1.11
N ILE A 159 9.76 6.62 -2.27
CA ILE A 159 9.81 7.97 -2.85
C ILE A 159 9.10 8.97 -1.93
N CYS A 160 7.92 8.62 -1.42
CA CYS A 160 7.19 9.43 -0.44
C CYS A 160 8.06 9.80 0.78
N SER A 161 8.77 8.81 1.33
CA SER A 161 9.65 9.00 2.49
C SER A 161 10.83 9.92 2.19
N ILE A 162 11.45 9.80 1.01
CA ILE A 162 12.54 10.66 0.58
C ILE A 162 12.04 12.09 0.38
N CYS A 163 10.92 12.26 -0.34
CA CYS A 163 10.31 13.58 -0.57
C CYS A 163 9.88 14.24 0.74
N GLY A 164 9.26 13.50 1.66
CA GLY A 164 8.86 14.02 2.97
C GLY A 164 10.05 14.48 3.81
N CYS A 165 11.16 13.74 3.75
CA CYS A 165 12.40 14.12 4.44
C CYS A 165 13.04 15.38 3.84
N LEU A 166 13.10 15.47 2.50
CA LEU A 166 13.60 16.66 1.80
C LEU A 166 12.75 17.89 2.10
N LEU A 167 11.42 17.73 2.09
CA LEU A 167 10.47 18.80 2.39
C LEU A 167 10.62 19.29 3.84
N SER A 168 10.83 18.35 4.78
CA SER A 168 11.09 18.66 6.19
C SER A 168 12.37 19.46 6.39
N PHE A 169 13.40 19.20 5.57
CA PHE A 169 14.64 19.95 5.60
C PHE A 169 14.48 21.34 4.97
N LEU A 170 13.82 21.42 3.81
CA LEU A 170 13.64 22.67 3.06
C LEU A 170 12.73 23.69 3.76
N LEU A 171 11.69 23.24 4.46
CA LEU A 171 10.71 24.11 5.13
C LEU A 171 10.84 24.08 6.65
N ARG A 172 12.04 23.84 7.18
CA ARG A 172 12.26 23.76 8.64
C ARG A 172 11.82 25.04 9.39
N ASP A 173 11.98 26.19 8.75
CA ASP A 173 11.70 27.50 9.37
C ASP A 173 10.23 27.94 9.24
N ASP A 174 9.47 27.33 8.32
CA ASP A 174 8.05 27.65 8.11
C ASP A 174 7.16 26.44 8.44
N SER A 175 6.78 26.34 9.71
CA SER A 175 5.98 25.22 10.21
C SER A 175 4.58 25.13 9.56
N LYS A 176 4.02 26.24 9.06
CA LYS A 176 2.69 26.23 8.42
C LYS A 176 2.78 25.59 7.04
N ASN A 177 3.72 26.07 6.24
CA ASN A 177 3.94 25.53 4.90
C ASN A 177 4.40 24.07 4.98
N LEU A 178 5.30 23.75 5.92
CA LEU A 178 5.74 22.37 6.14
C LEU A 178 4.57 21.42 6.40
N PHE A 179 3.63 21.80 7.28
CA PHE A 179 2.46 20.98 7.59
C PHE A 179 1.56 20.76 6.37
N ILE A 180 1.26 21.83 5.61
CA ILE A 180 0.39 21.78 4.43
C ILE A 180 1.00 20.87 3.36
N PHE A 181 2.27 21.10 2.99
CA PHE A 181 2.92 20.30 1.96
C PHE A 181 3.12 18.85 2.39
N THR A 182 3.51 18.59 3.64
CA THR A 182 3.78 17.22 4.11
C THR A 182 2.49 16.40 4.18
N SER A 183 1.41 16.97 4.74
CA SER A 183 0.12 16.28 4.83
C SER A 183 -0.50 16.02 3.45
N SER A 184 -0.47 17.01 2.55
CA SER A 184 -0.94 16.86 1.17
C SER A 184 -0.18 15.75 0.44
N LEU A 185 1.16 15.74 0.57
CA LEU A 185 2.00 14.70 0.00
C LEU A 185 1.58 13.31 0.52
N PHE A 186 1.49 13.13 1.84
CA PHE A 186 1.06 11.85 2.42
C PHE A 186 -0.32 11.40 1.91
N LEU A 187 -1.29 12.31 1.82
CA LEU A 187 -2.62 11.99 1.32
C LEU A 187 -2.60 11.51 -0.14
N VAL A 188 -1.88 12.21 -1.02
CA VAL A 188 -1.75 11.81 -2.42
C VAL A 188 -1.11 10.43 -2.54
N TYR A 189 -0.01 10.19 -1.82
CA TYR A 189 0.68 8.90 -1.84
C TYR A 189 -0.17 7.75 -1.28
N CYS A 190 -0.94 8.00 -0.23
CA CYS A 190 -1.91 7.04 0.30
C CYS A 190 -2.99 6.70 -0.73
N CYS A 191 -3.59 7.71 -1.37
CA CYS A 191 -4.58 7.52 -2.43
C CYS A 191 -4.01 6.69 -3.59
N VAL A 192 -2.83 7.05 -4.11
CA VAL A 192 -2.15 6.31 -5.18
C VAL A 192 -1.92 4.85 -4.77
N THR A 193 -1.43 4.60 -3.56
CA THR A 193 -1.15 3.25 -3.06
C THR A 193 -2.43 2.41 -2.95
N ILE A 194 -3.51 2.97 -2.42
CA ILE A 194 -4.81 2.29 -2.32
C ILE A 194 -5.33 1.93 -3.72
N VAL A 195 -5.25 2.86 -4.67
CA VAL A 195 -5.66 2.64 -6.06
C VAL A 195 -4.80 1.55 -6.71
N MET A 196 -3.47 1.61 -6.59
CA MET A 196 -2.57 0.60 -7.17
C MET A 196 -2.86 -0.82 -6.65
N ILE A 197 -3.18 -0.97 -5.37
CA ILE A 197 -3.48 -2.27 -4.76
C ILE A 197 -4.89 -2.76 -5.14
N SER A 198 -5.83 -1.85 -5.33
CA SER A 198 -7.25 -2.18 -5.54
C SER A 198 -7.60 -2.40 -7.00
N VAL A 199 -7.04 -1.63 -7.93
CA VAL A 199 -7.34 -1.68 -9.37
C VAL A 199 -7.20 -3.09 -9.96
N PRO A 200 -6.10 -3.85 -9.74
CA PRO A 200 -5.97 -5.19 -10.29
C PRO A 200 -7.06 -6.15 -9.80
N LYS A 201 -7.51 -5.98 -8.54
CA LYS A 201 -8.55 -6.81 -7.95
C LYS A 201 -9.91 -6.49 -8.57
N VAL A 202 -10.24 -5.20 -8.68
CA VAL A 202 -11.50 -4.73 -9.25
C VAL A 202 -11.63 -5.19 -10.70
N ILE A 203 -10.59 -5.02 -11.53
CA ILE A 203 -10.59 -5.45 -12.95
C ILE A 203 -10.83 -6.96 -13.07
N LYS A 204 -10.22 -7.76 -12.19
CA LYS A 204 -10.40 -9.22 -12.19
C LYS A 204 -11.79 -9.67 -11.77
N THR A 205 -12.41 -8.95 -10.84
CA THR A 205 -13.76 -9.27 -10.34
C THR A 205 -14.87 -8.70 -11.20
N MET A 206 -14.59 -7.69 -12.04
CA MET A 206 -15.60 -7.13 -12.93
C MET A 206 -16.01 -8.19 -13.97
N PRO A 207 -17.30 -8.54 -14.06
CA PRO A 207 -17.78 -9.44 -15.10
C PRO A 207 -17.63 -8.72 -16.45
N VAL A 208 -16.65 -9.15 -17.25
CA VAL A 208 -16.55 -8.71 -18.64
C VAL A 208 -17.78 -9.25 -19.36
N ARG A 209 -18.70 -8.38 -19.75
CA ARG A 209 -19.77 -8.74 -20.69
C ARG A 209 -19.10 -9.02 -22.03
N LYS A 210 -18.87 -10.30 -22.34
CA LYS A 210 -18.55 -10.70 -23.71
C LYS A 210 -19.82 -10.53 -24.54
N VAL A 211 -19.83 -9.57 -25.45
CA VAL A 211 -20.85 -9.49 -26.50
C VAL A 211 -20.43 -10.52 -27.56
N VAL A 212 -21.16 -11.63 -27.67
CA VAL A 212 -20.99 -12.58 -28.76
C VAL A 212 -21.84 -12.06 -29.92
N LEU A 213 -21.19 -11.53 -30.95
CA LEU A 213 -21.84 -11.24 -32.23
C LEU A 213 -21.96 -12.58 -32.98
N TYR A 214 -23.19 -13.08 -33.12
CA TYR A 214 -23.47 -14.20 -34.02
C TYR A 214 -23.82 -13.64 -35.39
N ASP A 215 -23.24 -14.23 -36.44
CA ASP A 215 -23.49 -13.85 -37.82
C ASP A 215 -24.98 -14.02 -38.14
N ASN A 216 -25.58 -12.92 -38.58
CA ASN A 216 -26.95 -12.69 -39.02
C ASN A 216 -28.10 -13.29 -38.19
N THR A 217 -28.87 -12.35 -37.62
CA THR A 217 -30.22 -12.48 -37.02
C THR A 217 -30.29 -13.13 -35.63
N VAL A 218 -30.88 -12.37 -34.69
CA VAL A 218 -31.20 -12.70 -33.29
C VAL A 218 -30.12 -12.31 -32.26
N LEU A 219 -30.33 -11.13 -31.68
CA LEU A 219 -29.56 -10.57 -30.57
C LEU A 219 -29.97 -11.23 -29.25
N LEU A 220 -29.46 -12.43 -28.96
CA LEU A 220 -29.65 -13.07 -27.66
C LEU A 220 -28.59 -12.59 -26.66
N LEU A 221 -28.97 -11.61 -25.83
CA LEU A 221 -28.22 -11.20 -24.63
C LEU A 221 -28.21 -12.33 -23.59
N ARG A 222 -27.40 -13.38 -23.78
CA ARG A 222 -27.10 -14.32 -22.69
C ARG A 222 -26.02 -13.73 -21.79
N ILE A 223 -26.45 -13.30 -20.61
CA ILE A 223 -25.59 -12.95 -19.49
C ILE A 223 -24.93 -14.25 -19.01
N VAL A 224 -23.68 -14.50 -19.43
CA VAL A 224 -22.88 -15.61 -18.89
C VAL A 224 -21.94 -15.04 -17.80
N PRO A 225 -22.15 -15.36 -16.52
CA PRO A 225 -21.18 -15.01 -15.48
C PRO A 225 -19.88 -15.81 -15.68
N SER A 226 -18.74 -15.14 -15.47
CA SER A 226 -17.38 -15.63 -15.74
C SER A 226 -16.92 -16.85 -14.92
N LYS A 227 -17.77 -17.45 -14.09
CA LYS A 227 -17.41 -18.57 -13.21
C LYS A 227 -17.48 -19.96 -13.86
N PHE A 228 -17.82 -20.07 -15.14
CA PHE A 228 -18.01 -21.36 -15.83
C PHE A 228 -17.00 -21.64 -16.96
N VAL A 229 -15.77 -21.18 -16.84
CA VAL A 229 -14.66 -21.68 -17.68
C VAL A 229 -13.79 -22.58 -16.80
N ASN A 230 -14.24 -23.83 -16.63
CA ASN A 230 -13.37 -24.89 -16.13
C ASN A 230 -12.53 -25.43 -17.29
N HIS A 231 -11.28 -25.69 -16.95
CA HIS A 231 -10.20 -26.36 -17.67
C HIS A 231 -10.70 -27.51 -18.59
N PRO A 232 -10.11 -27.71 -19.79
CA PRO A 232 -10.38 -28.91 -20.56
C PRO A 232 -9.74 -30.10 -19.84
N THR A 233 -10.55 -31.05 -19.40
CA THR A 233 -10.13 -32.42 -19.15
C THR A 233 -10.40 -33.20 -20.43
N HIS A 234 -9.31 -33.70 -21.03
CA HIS A 234 -9.37 -34.91 -21.84
C HIS A 234 -10.08 -35.98 -21.01
N ASP A 235 -11.25 -36.45 -21.45
CA ASP A 235 -11.47 -37.88 -21.57
C ASP A 235 -12.69 -38.21 -22.43
N SER A 236 -12.46 -39.23 -23.24
CA SER A 236 -13.37 -39.86 -24.19
C SER A 236 -14.28 -40.84 -23.45
N SER A 237 -15.32 -41.34 -24.14
CA SER A 237 -16.22 -42.45 -23.78
C SER A 237 -17.16 -42.26 -22.58
N ASP A 238 -18.45 -42.00 -22.83
CA ASP A 238 -19.47 -43.07 -22.86
C ASP A 238 -20.89 -42.56 -23.22
N PHE A 239 -21.60 -43.41 -23.97
CA PHE A 239 -22.92 -43.33 -24.62
C PHE A 239 -24.14 -43.10 -23.67
N PRO A 240 -25.42 -43.01 -24.15
CA PRO A 240 -25.92 -43.10 -25.53
C PRO A 240 -26.90 -42.01 -26.02
N LEU A 241 -26.86 -41.81 -27.34
CA LEU A 241 -27.92 -41.21 -28.17
C LEU A 241 -29.24 -41.98 -28.06
N LYS A 242 -30.36 -41.24 -27.96
CA LYS A 242 -31.71 -41.73 -28.26
C LYS A 242 -32.08 -41.30 -29.66
N ILE A 243 -32.24 -42.30 -30.52
CA ILE A 243 -32.56 -42.22 -31.95
C ILE A 243 -33.98 -41.68 -32.14
N GLY A 244 -34.13 -40.62 -32.92
CA GLY A 244 -35.40 -40.14 -33.47
C GLY A 244 -35.32 -40.18 -34.99
N THR A 245 -36.01 -41.15 -35.58
CA THR A 245 -36.12 -41.41 -37.02
C THR A 245 -37.00 -40.38 -37.74
N THR A 246 -36.53 -39.82 -38.85
CA THR A 246 -37.39 -39.42 -39.98
C THR A 246 -36.67 -39.63 -41.31
N LYS A 247 -37.39 -40.27 -42.24
CA LYS A 247 -37.01 -40.76 -43.56
C LYS A 247 -36.80 -39.66 -44.62
N SER A 248 -36.24 -40.12 -45.76
CA SER A 248 -36.28 -39.57 -47.13
C SER A 248 -35.18 -38.54 -47.43
N THR A 249 -34.34 -38.64 -48.46
CA THR A 249 -34.45 -39.30 -49.78
C THR A 249 -33.05 -39.58 -50.36
N ASN A 250 -32.94 -40.66 -51.15
CA ASN A 250 -31.79 -41.05 -51.96
C ASN A 250 -31.46 -40.02 -53.06
N PHE A 251 -30.16 -39.77 -53.33
CA PHE A 251 -29.67 -39.58 -54.70
C PHE A 251 -28.18 -39.93 -54.83
N SER A 252 -27.80 -40.32 -56.04
CA SER A 252 -26.77 -41.25 -56.46
C SER A 252 -25.29 -40.89 -56.27
N SER A 253 -24.49 -41.96 -56.23
CA SER A 253 -23.19 -42.22 -56.87
C SER A 253 -22.54 -41.07 -57.66
N GLU A 254 -21.22 -40.85 -57.50
CA GLU A 254 -20.17 -41.43 -58.37
C GLU A 254 -18.76 -41.01 -57.90
N ASN A 255 -17.80 -41.90 -58.12
CA ASN A 255 -16.36 -41.72 -57.94
C ASN A 255 -15.80 -40.55 -58.77
N ILE A 256 -14.63 -40.00 -58.40
CA ILE A 256 -13.42 -39.91 -59.25
C ILE A 256 -12.26 -39.26 -58.47
N GLU A 257 -11.07 -39.74 -58.80
CA GLU A 257 -9.76 -39.60 -58.16
C GLU A 257 -9.12 -38.20 -58.13
N ARG A 258 -8.19 -38.09 -57.17
CA ARG A 258 -6.93 -37.33 -57.08
C ARG A 258 -6.24 -36.90 -58.40
N PRO A 259 -5.25 -35.98 -58.38
CA PRO A 259 -4.29 -35.66 -57.30
C PRO A 259 -4.47 -34.31 -56.58
#